data_AF-A0A5B9D6K7-F1
#
_entry.id   AF-A0A5B9D6K7-F1
#
_cell.length_a   1.000
_cell.length_b   1.000
_cell.length_c   1.000
_cell.angle_alpha   90.00
_cell.angle_beta   90.00
_cell.angle_gamma   90.00
#
_symmetry.space_group_name_H-M   'P 1'
#
loop_
_entity.id
_entity.type
_entity.pdbx_description
1 polymer ?
#
loop_
_entity_poly.entity_id
_entity_poly.type
_entity_poly.pdbx_seq_one_letter_code
_entity_poly.pdbx_strand_id
1 'polypeptide(L)'
;MPEIKGKTWKDSLKTRKYEEHKHCIVCGKAVPTTQDFCSQECKDSYKKADKDKGKKNTIQIVVMVVLVIVMIFVVPRLMTPTG
;
A
#
# COMPACT_ATOMS: atom_id res chain seq x y z
N MET A 1 -23.43 21.87 53.92
CA MET A 1 -22.83 22.32 52.65
C MET A 1 -22.53 21.09 51.81
N PRO A 2 -23.18 20.85 50.66
CA PRO A 2 -22.87 19.69 49.82
C PRO A 2 -21.60 19.94 48.99
N GLU A 3 -20.66 19.01 49.07
CA GLU A 3 -19.42 19.01 48.29
C GLU A 3 -19.72 18.82 46.80
N ILE A 4 -19.53 19.87 46.00
CA ILE A 4 -19.45 19.77 44.55
C ILE A 4 -18.11 19.11 44.17
N LYS A 5 -18.09 17.78 44.15
CA LYS A 5 -17.02 17.00 43.51
C LYS A 5 -16.97 17.35 42.03
N GLY A 6 -16.14 18.33 41.70
CA GLY A 6 -15.92 18.84 40.36
C GLY A 6 -15.51 17.69 39.45
N LYS A 7 -16.37 17.37 38.47
CA LYS A 7 -16.01 16.48 37.38
C LYS A 7 -14.81 17.12 36.67
N THR A 8 -13.68 16.44 36.69
CA THR A 8 -12.45 16.97 36.13
C THR A 8 -12.61 17.03 34.61
N TRP A 9 -12.20 18.13 33.99
CA TRP A 9 -12.23 18.29 32.53
C TRP A 9 -11.49 17.17 31.78
N LYS A 10 -10.58 16.45 32.47
CA LYS A 10 -9.89 15.28 31.93
C LYS A 10 -10.84 14.10 31.66
N ASP A 11 -11.96 13.99 32.39
CA ASP A 11 -12.96 12.94 32.17
C ASP A 11 -13.74 13.18 30.87
N SER A 12 -13.90 14.44 30.44
CA SER A 12 -14.57 14.79 29.18
C SER A 12 -13.75 14.53 27.92
N LEU A 13 -12.43 14.34 28.03
CA LEU A 13 -11.58 13.99 26.88
C LEU A 13 -11.58 12.49 26.60
N LYS A 14 -11.83 11.65 27.61
CA LYS A 14 -11.84 10.18 27.48
C LYS A 14 -13.02 9.66 26.66
N THR A 15 -14.06 10.47 26.47
CA THR A 15 -15.30 10.10 25.76
C THR A 15 -15.35 10.54 24.30
N ARG A 16 -14.34 11.26 23.79
CA ARG A 16 -14.22 11.57 22.36
C ARG A 16 -13.73 10.33 21.62
N LYS A 17 -14.61 9.35 21.43
CA LYS A 17 -14.41 8.22 20.51
C LYS A 17 -14.37 8.80 19.10
N TYR A 18 -13.17 9.13 18.61
CA TYR A 18 -12.96 9.58 17.24
C TYR A 18 -13.40 8.41 16.34
N GLU A 19 -14.50 8.58 15.61
CA GLU A 19 -14.91 7.58 14.64
C GLU A 19 -13.76 7.37 13.66
N GLU A 20 -13.33 6.11 13.52
CA GLU A 20 -12.30 5.71 12.60
C GLU A 20 -12.78 6.08 11.19
N HIS A 21 -12.22 7.15 10.63
CA HIS A 21 -12.50 7.59 9.28
C HIS A 21 -11.38 7.03 8.41
N LYS A 22 -11.75 6.21 7.42
CA LYS A 22 -10.79 5.76 6.42
C LYS A 22 -10.59 6.88 5.40
N HIS A 23 -9.38 7.04 4.91
CA HIS A 23 -9.09 7.95 3.81
C HIS A 23 -9.01 7.16 2.51
N CYS A 24 -9.49 7.74 1.41
CA CYS A 24 -9.41 7.09 0.12
C CYS A 24 -7.94 6.93 -0.27
N ILE A 25 -7.53 5.72 -0.68
CA ILE A 25 -6.13 5.41 -1.01
C ILE A 25 -5.60 6.16 -2.25
N VAL A 26 -6.49 6.79 -3.03
CA VAL A 26 -6.17 7.49 -4.28
C VAL A 26 -6.09 9.01 -4.09
N CYS A 27 -6.99 9.60 -3.31
CA CYS A 27 -7.12 11.07 -3.20
C CYS A 27 -7.11 11.61 -1.77
N GLY A 28 -7.10 10.74 -0.76
CA GLY A 28 -7.06 11.14 0.65
C GLY A 28 -8.33 11.78 1.18
N LYS A 29 -9.45 11.76 0.44
CA LYS A 29 -10.76 12.22 0.97
C LYS A 29 -11.27 11.26 2.05
N ALA A 30 -11.90 11.80 3.09
CA ALA A 30 -12.54 11.00 4.14
C ALA A 30 -13.70 10.18 3.55
N VAL A 31 -13.66 8.86 3.78
CA VAL A 31 -14.65 7.89 3.32
C VAL A 31 -15.17 7.12 4.54
N PRO A 32 -16.46 6.76 4.58
CA PRO A 32 -16.98 5.83 5.59
C PRO A 32 -16.19 4.53 5.58
N THR A 33 -16.02 3.90 6.74
CA THR A 33 -15.27 2.63 6.92
C THR A 33 -15.73 1.49 6.01
N THR A 34 -16.96 1.58 5.51
CA THR A 34 -17.61 0.64 4.59
C THR A 34 -17.06 0.72 3.16
N GLN A 35 -16.34 1.78 2.79
CA GLN A 35 -15.94 2.06 1.41
C GLN A 35 -14.47 2.52 1.33
N ASP A 36 -13.66 1.91 0.45
CA ASP A 36 -12.24 2.26 0.30
C ASP A 36 -11.99 3.41 -0.71
N PHE A 37 -13.00 3.77 -1.52
CA PHE A 37 -12.90 4.78 -2.58
C PHE A 37 -13.95 5.89 -2.42
N CYS A 38 -13.53 7.15 -2.56
CA CYS A 38 -14.41 8.31 -2.42
C CYS A 38 -15.37 8.49 -3.61
N SER A 39 -15.01 8.04 -4.81
CA SER A 39 -15.81 8.16 -6.03
C SER A 39 -15.44 7.07 -7.03
N GLN A 40 -16.33 6.82 -7.99
CA GLN A 40 -16.10 5.88 -9.09
C GLN A 40 -14.81 6.22 -9.86
N GLU A 41 -14.49 7.51 -10.03
CA GLU A 41 -13.25 7.95 -10.68
C GLU A 41 -11.98 7.48 -9.96
N CYS A 42 -11.99 7.46 -8.62
CA CYS A 42 -10.87 6.94 -7.82
C CYS A 42 -10.75 5.42 -7.98
N LYS A 43 -11.88 4.72 -8.03
CA LYS A 43 -11.92 3.27 -8.25
C LYS A 43 -11.37 2.89 -9.63
N ASP A 44 -11.73 3.65 -10.66
CA ASP A 44 -11.27 3.43 -12.04
C ASP A 44 -9.79 3.78 -12.21
N SER A 45 -9.31 4.84 -11.55
CA SER A 45 -7.89 5.20 -11.53
C SER A 45 -7.04 4.12 -10.85
N TYR A 46 -7.51 3.60 -9.70
CA TYR A 46 -6.86 2.49 -9.02
C TYR A 46 -6.86 1.23 -9.88
N LYS A 47 -7.97 0.89 -10.53
CA LYS A 47 -8.09 -0.27 -11.41
C LYS A 47 -7.22 -0.15 -12.67
N LYS A 48 -7.06 1.06 -13.23
CA LYS A 48 -6.09 1.33 -14.31
C LYS A 48 -4.66 1.11 -13.84
N ALA A 49 -4.30 1.69 -12.69
CA ALA A 49 -2.97 1.52 -12.11
C ALA A 49 -2.66 0.03 -11.80
N ASP A 50 -3.65 -0.72 -11.31
CA ASP A 50 -3.50 -2.14 -11.01
C ASP A 50 -3.31 -2.99 -12.28
N LYS A 51 -4.07 -2.70 -13.33
CA LYS A 51 -3.89 -3.34 -14.65
C LYS A 51 -2.51 -3.08 -15.26
N ASP A 52 -1.93 -1.90 -15.05
CA ASP A 52 -0.58 -1.58 -15.50
C ASP A 52 0.52 -2.24 -14.65
N LYS A 53 0.27 -2.47 -13.35
CA LYS A 53 1.20 -3.20 -12.47
C LYS A 53 1.38 -4.65 -12.92
N GLY A 54 0.33 -5.31 -13.42
CA GLY A 54 0.39 -6.68 -13.92
C GLY A 54 1.39 -6.85 -15.07
N LYS A 55 1.44 -5.91 -16.01
CA LYS A 55 2.38 -5.94 -17.14
C LYS A 55 3.83 -5.65 -16.72
N LYS A 56 4.02 -4.70 -15.80
CA LYS A 56 5.34 -4.33 -15.30
C LYS A 56 6.00 -5.47 -14.50
N ASN A 57 5.20 -6.21 -13.72
CA ASN A 57 5.71 -7.33 -12.93
C ASN A 57 6.21 -8.49 -13.81
N THR A 58 5.49 -8.81 -14.90
CA THR A 58 5.91 -9.86 -15.84
C THR A 58 7.24 -9.51 -16.52
N ILE A 59 7.41 -8.27 -16.96
CA ILE A 59 8.66 -7.82 -17.60
C ILE A 59 9.83 -7.93 -16.61
N GLN A 60 9.64 -7.50 -15.36
CA GLN A 60 10.68 -7.59 -14.33
C GLN A 60 11.09 -9.04 -14.07
N ILE A 61 10.13 -9.98 -13.99
CA ILE A 61 10.42 -11.40 -13.79
C ILE A 61 11.18 -11.98 -14.99
N VAL A 62 10.75 -11.67 -16.22
CA VAL A 62 11.43 -12.12 -17.44
C VAL A 62 12.87 -11.61 -17.50
N VAL A 63 13.11 -10.33 -17.22
CA VAL A 63 14.46 -9.76 -17.18
C VAL A 63 15.33 -10.46 -16.14
N MET A 64 14.79 -10.73 -14.94
CA MET A 64 15.51 -11.43 -13.89
C MET A 64 15.90 -12.86 -14.30
N VAL A 65 14.97 -13.61 -14.91
CA VAL A 65 15.23 -14.97 -15.40
C VAL A 65 16.28 -14.97 -16.50
N VAL A 66 16.21 -14.05 -17.46
CA VAL A 66 17.19 -13.93 -18.55
C VAL A 66 18.59 -13.64 -17.99
N LEU A 67 18.71 -12.73 -17.02
CA LEU A 67 19.99 -12.42 -16.37
C LEU A 67 20.61 -13.65 -15.68
N VAL A 68 19.79 -14.44 -14.97
CA VAL A 68 20.24 -15.66 -14.30
C VAL A 68 20.73 -16.71 -15.32
N ILE A 69 20.02 -16.88 -16.43
CA ILE A 69 20.44 -17.78 -17.51
C ILE A 69 21.78 -17.31 -18.10
N VAL A 70 21.93 -16.02 -18.37
CA VAL A 70 23.21 -15.47 -18.87
C VAL A 70 24.35 -15.73 -17.87
N MET A 71 24.12 -15.50 -16.57
CA MET A 71 25.11 -15.82 -15.53
C MET A 71 25.49 -17.31 -15.52
N ILE A 72 24.52 -18.22 -15.59
CA ILE A 72 24.78 -19.66 -15.49
C ILE A 72 25.42 -20.23 -16.76
N PHE A 73 25.10 -19.71 -17.94
CA PHE A 73 25.57 -20.29 -19.20
C PHE A 73 26.74 -19.53 -19.84
N VAL A 74 26.81 -18.21 -19.67
CA VAL A 74 27.82 -17.36 -20.33
C VAL A 74 29.04 -17.14 -19.44
N VAL A 75 28.87 -16.94 -18.14
CA VAL A 75 30.00 -16.71 -17.22
C VAL A 75 30.93 -17.92 -17.10
N PRO A 76 30.45 -19.16 -16.89
CA PRO A 76 31.36 -20.31 -16.86
C PRO A 76 32.01 -20.57 -18.23
N ARG A 77 31.32 -20.28 -19.35
CA ARG A 77 31.92 -20.36 -20.70
C ARG A 77 33.04 -19.34 -20.92
N LEU A 78 33.02 -18.20 -20.25
CA LEU A 78 34.08 -17.20 -20.29
C LEU A 78 35.19 -17.48 -19.27
N MET A 79 34.85 -18.07 -18.12
CA MET A 79 35.76 -18.21 -16.98
C MET A 79 36.42 -19.60 -16.86
N THR A 80 35.96 -20.61 -17.59
CA THR A 80 36.74 -21.84 -17.78
C THR A 80 37.55 -21.71 -19.07
N PRO A 81 38.84 -21.33 -19.01
CA PRO A 81 39.74 -21.57 -20.13
C PRO A 81 39.81 -23.09 -20.30
N THR A 82 39.23 -23.59 -21.38
CA THR A 82 39.53 -24.93 -21.90
C THR A 82 41.06 -25.02 -22.05
N GLY A 83 41.68 -25.73 -21.11
CA GLY A 83 42.99 -26.36 -21.30
C GLY A 83 42.78 -27.73 -21.92
#